data_AF-A0AAV0HUB3-F1
#
_entry.id   AF-A0AAV0HUB3-F1
#
_cell.length_a   1.000
_cell.length_b   1.000
_cell.length_c   1.000
_cell.angle_alpha   90.00
_cell.angle_beta   90.00
_cell.angle_gamma   90.00
#
_symmetry.space_group_name_H-M   'P 1'
#
loop_
_entity.id
_entity.type
_entity.pdbx_description
1 polymer ?
#
loop_
_entity_poly.entity_id
_entity_poly.type
_entity_poly.pdbx_seq_one_letter_code
_entity_poly.pdbx_strand_id
1 'polypeptide(L)' 'MMELPCVEYGSVGLETTSRECAICLEDYNGGEPCRIMPVCKHMFHVACIDNWLNVKITCPVCRQRICNLRNDR' A
#
# COMPACT_ATOMS: atom_id res chain seq x y z
N MET A 1 7.77 -2.72 14.92
CA MET A 1 6.52 -2.35 14.22
C MET A 1 6.93 -1.60 12.97
N MET A 2 6.57 -2.07 11.76
CA MET A 2 6.92 -1.34 10.53
C MET A 2 5.91 -0.23 10.33
N GLU A 3 6.33 1.01 10.60
CA GLU A 3 5.50 2.19 10.48
C GLU A 3 5.58 2.69 9.03
N LEU A 4 4.68 2.20 8.19
CA LEU A 4 4.47 2.78 6.86
C LEU A 4 3.69 4.09 7.02
N PRO A 5 4.13 5.19 6.37
CA PRO A 5 3.41 6.45 6.44
C PRO A 5 1.99 6.26 5.90
N CYS A 6 0.99 6.67 6.69
CA CYS A 6 -0.38 6.78 6.25
C CYS A 6 -0.56 8.09 5.50
N VAL A 7 -1.21 8.02 4.35
CA VAL A 7 -1.59 9.16 3.53
C VAL A 7 -3.10 9.15 3.38
N GLU A 8 -3.72 10.33 3.36
CA GLU A 8 -5.15 10.45 3.10
C GLU A 8 -5.37 10.53 1.58
N TYR A 9 -6.28 9.70 1.06
CA TYR A 9 -6.63 9.77 -0.35
C TYR A 9 -7.36 11.09 -0.66
N GLY A 10 -7.05 11.74 -1.77
CA GLY A 10 -7.72 12.99 -2.18
C GLY A 10 -7.15 14.29 -1.59
N SER A 11 -6.07 14.24 -0.81
CA SER A 11 -5.31 15.44 -0.48
C SER A 11 -4.65 16.02 -1.74
N VAL A 12 -4.71 17.34 -1.92
CA VAL A 12 -4.14 18.07 -3.07
C VAL A 12 -2.63 17.77 -3.14
N GLY A 13 -2.22 16.85 -4.03
CA GLY A 13 -0.82 16.44 -4.21
C GLY A 13 -0.54 14.94 -4.34
N LEU A 14 -1.56 14.07 -4.29
CA LEU A 14 -1.37 12.62 -4.40
C LEU A 14 -1.56 12.12 -5.86
N GLU A 15 -0.47 12.04 -6.64
CA GLU A 15 -0.45 11.37 -7.94
C GLU A 15 -0.25 9.86 -7.77
N THR A 16 -1.33 9.14 -7.42
CA THR A 16 -1.34 7.66 -7.47
C THR A 16 -1.97 7.20 -8.78
N THR A 17 -1.33 6.22 -9.43
CA THR A 17 -1.88 5.60 -10.65
C THR A 17 -3.05 4.64 -10.36
N SER A 18 -3.22 4.22 -9.11
CA SER A 18 -4.35 3.39 -8.67
C SER A 18 -5.44 4.24 -8.02
N ARG A 19 -6.67 4.05 -8.50
CA ARG A 19 -7.91 4.65 -7.95
C ARG A 19 -8.76 3.66 -7.15
N GLU A 20 -8.38 2.39 -7.17
CA GLU A 20 -9.05 1.29 -6.48
C GLU A 20 -8.03 0.46 -5.71
N CYS A 21 -8.47 -0.12 -4.60
CA CYS A 21 -7.66 -0.97 -3.76
C CYS A 21 -7.64 -2.40 -4.29
N ALA A 22 -6.50 -2.88 -4.77
CA ALA A 22 -6.40 -4.24 -5.31
C ALA A 22 -6.55 -5.38 -4.28
N ILE A 23 -6.84 -5.08 -3.01
CA ILE A 23 -7.12 -6.07 -1.96
C ILE A 23 -8.63 -6.27 -1.79
N CYS A 24 -9.40 -5.19 -1.62
CA CYS A 24 -10.86 -5.25 -1.49
C CYS A 24 -11.61 -5.00 -2.81
N LEU A 25 -10.93 -4.53 -3.85
CA LEU A 25 -11.47 -4.12 -5.14
C LEU A 25 -12.49 -2.97 -5.05
N GLU A 26 -12.38 -2.15 -4.01
CA GLU A 26 -13.19 -0.94 -3.83
C GLU A 26 -12.41 0.32 -4.19
N ASP A 27 -13.12 1.32 -4.70
CA ASP A 27 -12.60 2.66 -4.97
C ASP A 27 -12.14 3.35 -3.67
N TYR A 28 -11.11 4.18 -3.77
CA TYR A 28 -10.70 5.01 -2.64
C TYR A 28 -11.61 6.21 -2.49
N ASN A 29 -12.08 6.46 -1.27
CA ASN A 29 -12.84 7.65 -0.97
C ASN A 29 -11.93 8.77 -0.42
N GLY A 30 -12.29 10.03 -0.71
CA GLY A 30 -11.55 11.19 -0.20
C GLY A 30 -11.52 11.20 1.33
N GLY A 31 -10.33 11.38 1.91
CA GLY A 31 -10.09 11.33 3.35
C GLY A 31 -9.81 9.92 3.90
N GLU A 32 -9.85 8.87 3.07
CA GLU A 32 -9.56 7.53 3.57
C GLU A 32 -8.07 7.31 3.83
N PRO A 33 -7.71 6.68 4.95
CA PRO A 33 -6.32 6.38 5.27
C PRO A 33 -5.82 5.26 4.37
N CYS A 34 -4.89 5.62 3.49
CA CYS A 34 -4.21 4.73 2.58
C CYS A 34 -2.72 4.63 2.93
N ARG A 35 -2.07 3.57 2.48
CA ARG A 35 -0.63 3.36 2.62
C ARG A 35 -0.04 3.12 1.25
N ILE A 36 1.10 3.76 0.99
CA ILE A 36 1.84 3.61 -0.25
C ILE A 36 3.08 2.78 0.01
N MET A 37 3.27 1.76 -0.82
CA MET A 37 4.45 0.92 -0.79
C MET A 37 5.68 1.75 -1.20
N PRO A 38 6.76 1.81 -0.39
CA PRO A 38 7.90 2.68 -0.67
C PRO A 38 8.70 2.27 -1.92
N VAL A 39 8.68 0.98 -2.29
CA VAL A 39 9.45 0.45 -3.42
C VAL A 39 8.69 0.54 -4.74
N CYS A 40 7.44 0.06 -4.77
CA CYS A 40 6.65 -0.04 -6.00
C CYS A 40 5.58 1.04 -6.15
N LYS A 41 5.40 1.90 -5.14
CA LYS A 41 4.42 3.00 -5.11
C LYS A 41 2.95 2.58 -5.30
N HIS A 42 2.62 1.29 -5.18
CA HIS A 42 1.24 0.85 -5.11
C HIS A 42 0.59 1.30 -3.80
N MET A 43 -0.64 1.79 -3.91
CA MET A 43 -1.45 2.26 -2.80
C MET A 43 -2.47 1.19 -2.40
N PHE A 44 -2.83 1.15 -1.12
CA PHE A 44 -3.83 0.26 -0.54
C PHE A 44 -4.46 0.93 0.68
N HIS A 45 -5.70 0.60 1.03
CA HIS A 45 -6.27 1.04 2.30
C HIS A 45 -5.42 0.56 3.47
N VAL A 46 -5.25 1.39 4.51
CA VAL A 46 -4.50 1.03 5.71
C VAL A 46 -5.01 -0.29 6.28
N ALA A 47 -6.33 -0.44 6.45
CA ALA A 47 -6.92 -1.67 6.98
C ALA A 47 -6.60 -2.91 6.11
N CYS A 48 -6.75 -2.78 4.79
CA CYS A 48 -6.54 -3.88 3.85
C CYS A 48 -5.07 -4.33 3.81
N ILE A 49 -4.15 -3.37 3.68
CA ILE A 49 -2.73 -3.70 3.64
C ILE A 49 -2.24 -4.18 4.99
N ASP A 50 -2.69 -3.61 6.11
CA ASP A 50 -2.26 -4.04 7.43
C ASP A 50 -2.61 -5.52 7.69
N ASN A 51 -3.84 -5.93 7.34
CA ASN A 51 -4.24 -7.34 7.39
C ASN A 51 -3.38 -8.23 6.46
N TRP A 52 -3.08 -7.76 5.26
CA TRP A 52 -2.21 -8.49 4.34
C TRP A 52 -0.78 -8.64 4.89
N LEU A 53 -0.23 -7.58 5.48
CA LEU A 53 1.13 -7.54 6.05
C LEU A 53 1.28 -8.40 7.29
N ASN A 54 0.20 -8.65 8.03
CA ASN A 54 0.17 -9.64 9.10
C ASN A 54 0.47 -11.07 8.59
N VAL A 55 0.17 -11.35 7.32
CA VAL A 55 0.44 -12.67 6.70
C VAL A 55 1.69 -12.65 5.82
N LYS A 56 1.82 -11.65 4.94
CA LYS A 56 2.92 -11.52 3.98
C LYS A 56 3.38 -10.08 3.80
N ILE A 57 4.67 -9.85 4.01
CA ILE A 57 5.33 -8.53 3.86
C ILE A 57 5.69 -8.24 2.39
N THR A 58 4.76 -8.46 1.48
CA THR A 58 4.93 -8.31 0.02
C THR A 58 3.77 -7.56 -0.61
N CYS A 59 4.00 -6.79 -1.66
CA CYS A 59 2.97 -6.11 -2.43
C CYS A 59 2.00 -7.12 -3.06
N PRO A 60 0.67 -6.97 -2.91
CA PRO A 60 -0.30 -7.88 -3.52
C PRO A 60 -0.36 -7.74 -5.05
N VAL A 61 0.04 -6.58 -5.61
CA VAL A 61 0.01 -6.32 -7.06
C VAL A 61 1.27 -6.88 -7.76
N CYS A 62 2.46 -6.47 -7.33
CA CYS A 62 3.72 -6.82 -8.01
C CYS A 62 4.59 -7.81 -7.24
N ARG A 63 4.15 -8.30 -6.07
CA ARG A 63 4.87 -9.26 -5.21
C ARG A 63 6.23 -8.77 -4.68
N GLN A 64 6.56 -7.49 -4.84
CA GLN A 64 7.77 -6.87 -4.28
C GLN A 64 7.68 -6.75 -2.76
N ARG A 65 8.77 -7.03 -2.04
CA ARG A 65 8.84 -6.87 -0.58
C ARG A 65 8.79 -5.39 -0.17
N ILE A 66 8.26 -5.09 1.02
CA ILE A 66 8.28 -3.73 1.59
C ILE A 66 9.71 -3.28 1.85
N CYS A 67 10.49 -4.15 2.49
CA CYS A 67 11.91 -3.92 2.75
C CYS A 67 12.71 -4.64 1.68
N ASN A 68 13.54 -3.90 0.95
CA ASN A 68 14.42 -4.44 -0.10
C ASN A 68 15.63 -5.21 0.50
N LEU A 69 15.41 -6.03 1.53
CA LEU A 69 16.39 -7.01 2.02
C LEU A 69 16.43 -8.15 1.00
N ARG A 70 17.24 -7.92 -0.03
CA ARG A 70 17.66 -8.91 -1.01
C ARG A 70 18.50 -9.93 -0.26
N ASN A 71 17.94 -11.08 0.09
CA ASN A 71 18.76 -12.27 0.27
C ASN A 71 18.76 -13.00 -1.06
N ASP A 72 19.52 -12.44 -1.99
CA ASP A 72 20.01 -13.16 -3.15
C ASP A 72 20.86 -14.33 -2.61
N ARG A 73 20.60 -15.54 -3.10
CA ARG A 73 21.25 -16.78 -2.64
C ARG A 73 22.67 -16.88 -3.13
#